data_AF-A0A077MGC9-F1
#
_entry.id   AF-A0A077MGC9-F1
#
_cell.length_a   1.000
_cell.length_b   1.000
_cell.length_c   1.000
_cell.angle_alpha   90.00
_cell.angle_beta   90.00
_cell.angle_gamma   90.00
#
_symmetry.space_group_name_H-M   'P 1'
#
loop_
_entity.id
_entity.type
_entity.pdbx_description
1 polymer ?
#
loop_
_entity_poly.entity_id
_entity_poly.type
_entity_poly.pdbx_seq_one_letter_code
_entity_poly.pdbx_strand_id
1 'polypeptide(L)'
;MSVQPRVKPGVPTGGQYAPWGRGESDGLGDIVGTGFDDGQGVSDEDAQIVLALSKVVLDDPNIEAIRCDGESWVRFGNGMWRSPSGEVVTSEELLAGGHAIAPDSDLPIGATERLASGRARGALLQSLDGGWGAMGRSDTLAFTTSEHATFAEAEAALVAWDQDTHPQRWGTTGKLGYGSKTPWGPAQHVSHPAPGVAVVSTAGHGGVKLSRERNAMIPAPLRRPGGWYEEDGESYIALMHFPEAAAQAGRRSRQSLVNEMTAGVKNWFPDEYEEATGQTIPFGESRLKDEADWYAANAEREIAISARMADPGEFTDADGMVAVTVARGGKRGDDAEKRVILVPKDDYDSGQKYSHGAWTGGVFAVPKDATYRDVTPPPKPVVKSARVRTITADFDAMPAATALRIQSELNKRWLDQDGSVRTLRQLVEDGYVNGKTVMVSNGKRNYYIQDAGDPNSAKPDDTLVIPVSKDTWDAIDAPDTREPALLASQAIQVAMWQHEHATTREERERTAARIEALRRATS
;
A
#
# COMPACT_ATOMS: atom_id res chain seq x y z
N MET A 1 28.00 8.28 -4.90
CA MET A 1 27.70 7.31 -3.83
C MET A 1 26.29 7.57 -3.35
N SER A 2 25.51 6.49 -3.31
CA SER A 2 24.08 6.39 -3.01
C SER A 2 23.61 7.18 -1.79
N VAL A 3 22.59 8.03 -1.96
CA VAL A 3 21.77 8.60 -0.88
C VAL A 3 20.41 7.90 -0.93
N GLN A 4 20.12 7.10 0.09
CA GLN A 4 18.85 6.41 0.30
C GLN A 4 17.91 7.31 1.11
N PRO A 5 16.61 7.41 0.80
CA PRO A 5 15.62 7.95 1.74
C PRO A 5 15.24 6.89 2.78
N ARG A 6 15.28 7.27 4.06
CA ARG A 6 14.89 6.46 5.23
C ARG A 6 13.36 6.36 5.31
N VAL A 7 12.83 5.13 5.31
CA VAL A 7 11.45 4.80 5.73
C VAL A 7 11.42 4.78 7.28
N LYS A 8 10.44 5.44 7.89
CA LYS A 8 10.21 5.42 9.35
C LYS A 8 9.60 4.07 9.76
N PRO A 9 10.10 3.39 10.82
CA PRO A 9 9.44 2.23 11.40
C PRO A 9 8.42 2.66 12.47
N GLY A 10 7.21 2.10 12.43
CA GLY A 10 6.23 2.23 13.50
C GLY A 10 4.80 2.56 13.05
N VAL A 11 4.12 1.58 12.44
CA VAL A 11 2.65 1.48 12.45
C VAL A 11 2.32 0.06 12.91
N PRO A 12 1.36 -0.17 13.83
CA PRO A 12 1.10 -1.49 14.36
C PRO A 12 0.55 -2.42 13.29
N THR A 13 1.26 -3.50 13.00
CA THR A 13 0.75 -4.68 12.30
C THR A 13 -0.09 -5.51 13.25
N GLY A 14 -1.41 -5.57 13.02
CA GLY A 14 -2.34 -6.46 13.72
C GLY A 14 -3.79 -6.03 13.50
N GLY A 15 -4.66 -6.78 12.82
CA GLY A 15 -4.53 -8.18 12.46
C GLY A 15 -5.50 -8.68 11.38
N GLN A 16 -5.09 -9.85 10.87
CA GLN A 16 -5.87 -10.92 10.25
C GLN A 16 -6.84 -10.56 9.12
N TYR A 17 -6.32 -10.56 7.89
CA TYR A 17 -7.06 -11.12 6.76
C TYR A 17 -6.14 -11.96 5.87
N ALA A 18 -6.42 -13.25 5.84
CA ALA A 18 -6.12 -14.14 4.74
C ALA A 18 -7.35 -15.07 4.58
N PRO A 19 -7.64 -15.66 3.41
CA PRO A 19 -7.30 -15.30 2.04
C PRO A 19 -8.56 -14.97 1.22
N TRP A 20 -8.36 -14.61 -0.05
CA TRP A 20 -9.41 -14.42 -1.04
C TRP A 20 -10.35 -15.66 -1.16
N GLY A 21 -11.56 -15.52 -0.62
CA GLY A 21 -12.81 -16.17 -1.07
C GLY A 21 -13.37 -17.37 -0.30
N ARG A 22 -14.55 -17.21 0.35
CA ARG A 22 -15.84 -17.94 0.13
C ARG A 22 -16.90 -17.75 1.25
N GLY A 23 -18.18 -17.67 0.83
CA GLY A 23 -19.44 -17.99 1.56
C GLY A 23 -20.06 -16.86 2.39
N GLU A 24 -21.37 -16.61 2.51
CA GLU A 24 -22.63 -17.21 2.03
C GLU A 24 -23.76 -16.19 2.37
N SER A 25 -25.01 -16.54 2.08
CA SER A 25 -26.24 -15.74 1.88
C SER A 25 -26.88 -14.98 3.08
N ASP A 26 -27.96 -14.24 2.73
CA ASP A 26 -29.04 -13.62 3.53
C ASP A 26 -28.84 -12.11 3.87
N GLY A 27 -29.71 -11.14 3.60
CA GLY A 27 -31.03 -11.05 2.94
C GLY A 27 -31.64 -9.63 3.18
N LEU A 28 -32.53 -9.19 2.27
CA LEU A 28 -33.55 -8.10 2.36
C LEU A 28 -33.05 -6.62 2.39
N GLY A 29 -33.64 -5.65 1.67
CA GLY A 29 -34.84 -5.63 0.83
C GLY A 29 -35.09 -4.26 0.15
N ASP A 30 -35.91 -4.32 -0.91
CA ASP A 30 -36.79 -3.34 -1.57
C ASP A 30 -36.47 -1.82 -1.61
N ILE A 31 -36.26 -1.32 -2.83
CA ILE A 31 -36.99 -0.14 -3.35
C ILE A 31 -37.56 -0.51 -4.73
N VAL A 32 -38.89 -0.42 -4.84
CA VAL A 32 -39.75 -0.67 -6.01
C VAL A 32 -40.14 0.66 -6.67
N GLY A 33 -40.28 0.66 -8.01
CA GLY A 33 -41.13 1.55 -8.83
C GLY A 33 -40.40 2.79 -9.39
N THR A 34 -40.53 3.19 -10.66
CA THR A 34 -41.65 3.13 -11.62
C THR A 34 -41.10 3.20 -13.06
N GLY A 35 -41.56 2.37 -14.00
CA GLY A 35 -42.48 2.85 -15.06
C GLY A 35 -41.75 3.40 -16.29
N PHE A 36 -41.50 2.55 -17.30
CA PHE A 36 -41.25 3.02 -18.67
C PHE A 36 -42.61 3.39 -19.26
N ASP A 37 -42.85 4.67 -19.50
CA ASP A 37 -43.84 5.10 -20.48
C ASP A 37 -43.31 6.30 -21.28
N ASP A 38 -43.78 6.35 -22.51
CA ASP A 38 -43.21 6.99 -23.67
C ASP A 38 -43.10 8.52 -23.57
N GLY A 39 -41.97 9.06 -24.05
CA GLY A 39 -41.93 10.43 -24.57
C GLY A 39 -41.05 11.43 -23.82
N GLN A 40 -39.72 11.29 -23.88
CA GLN A 40 -38.79 12.42 -23.82
C GLN A 40 -37.57 12.16 -24.72
N GLY A 41 -37.18 13.19 -25.47
CA GLY A 41 -36.24 13.12 -26.59
C GLY A 41 -34.85 12.60 -26.21
N VAL A 42 -34.25 11.92 -27.19
CA VAL A 42 -32.81 11.62 -27.23
C VAL A 42 -32.04 12.91 -26.93
N SER A 43 -31.11 12.88 -25.98
CA SER A 43 -30.31 14.05 -25.64
C SER A 43 -29.52 14.50 -26.88
N ASP A 44 -29.27 15.81 -27.03
CA ASP A 44 -28.52 16.36 -28.18
C ASP A 44 -27.13 15.70 -28.34
N GLU A 45 -26.56 15.13 -27.26
CA GLU A 45 -25.31 14.37 -27.26
C GLU A 45 -25.46 12.98 -27.90
N ASP A 46 -26.53 12.24 -27.57
CA ASP A 46 -26.83 10.93 -28.15
C ASP A 46 -27.18 11.04 -29.65
N ALA A 47 -27.89 12.10 -30.05
CA ALA A 47 -28.20 12.36 -31.46
C ALA A 47 -26.93 12.70 -32.28
N GLN A 48 -25.98 13.44 -31.69
CA GLN A 48 -24.69 13.71 -32.34
C GLN A 48 -23.77 12.49 -32.40
N ILE A 49 -23.84 11.59 -31.41
CA ILE A 49 -23.13 10.30 -31.42
C ILE A 49 -23.65 9.40 -32.54
N VAL A 50 -24.97 9.34 -32.73
CA VAL A 50 -25.59 8.57 -33.83
C VAL A 50 -25.24 9.16 -35.20
N LEU A 51 -25.25 10.49 -35.36
CA LEU A 51 -24.86 11.15 -36.60
C LEU A 51 -23.36 11.00 -36.90
N ALA A 52 -22.49 11.05 -35.89
CA ALA A 52 -21.05 10.84 -36.04
C ALA A 52 -20.72 9.40 -36.43
N LEU A 53 -21.37 8.40 -35.81
CA LEU A 53 -21.24 6.98 -36.16
C LEU A 53 -21.76 6.69 -37.58
N SER A 54 -22.88 7.32 -37.96
CA SER A 54 -23.49 7.20 -39.29
C SER A 54 -22.61 7.81 -40.38
N LYS A 55 -21.97 8.95 -40.11
CA LYS A 55 -21.05 9.61 -41.05
C LYS A 55 -19.78 8.78 -41.31
N VAL A 56 -19.23 8.15 -40.26
CA VAL A 56 -18.06 7.26 -40.38
C VAL A 56 -18.36 6.05 -41.27
N VAL A 57 -19.57 5.48 -41.16
CA VAL A 57 -20.02 4.37 -42.03
C VAL A 57 -20.24 4.84 -43.47
N LEU A 58 -20.85 6.02 -43.66
CA LEU A 58 -21.18 6.56 -44.99
C LEU A 58 -19.98 7.07 -45.79
N ASP A 59 -18.91 7.52 -45.13
CA ASP A 59 -17.72 8.05 -45.79
C ASP A 59 -16.65 6.95 -46.04
N ASP A 60 -16.82 5.73 -45.50
CA ASP A 60 -15.86 4.63 -45.68
C ASP A 60 -15.90 4.09 -47.13
N PRO A 61 -14.83 4.22 -47.94
CA PRO A 61 -14.76 3.74 -49.33
C PRO A 61 -14.98 2.24 -49.50
N ASN A 62 -14.81 1.44 -48.44
CA ASN A 62 -14.86 -0.03 -48.48
C ASN A 62 -16.23 -0.60 -48.09
N ILE A 63 -17.17 0.25 -47.69
CA ILE A 63 -18.56 -0.15 -47.41
C ILE A 63 -19.38 0.05 -48.69
N GLU A 64 -19.76 -1.07 -49.30
CA GLU A 64 -20.48 -1.10 -50.57
C GLU A 64 -22.01 -1.11 -50.39
N ALA A 65 -22.52 -1.38 -49.18
CA ALA A 65 -23.94 -1.36 -48.87
C ALA A 65 -24.19 -0.99 -47.38
N ILE A 66 -25.28 -0.28 -47.11
CA ILE A 66 -25.72 0.17 -45.79
C ILE A 66 -27.21 -0.12 -45.58
N ARG A 67 -27.65 -0.25 -44.33
CA ARG A 67 -29.06 -0.28 -43.97
C ARG A 67 -29.45 1.06 -43.37
N CYS A 68 -30.48 1.68 -43.96
CA CYS A 68 -31.01 2.97 -43.55
C CYS A 68 -32.54 2.84 -43.47
N ASP A 69 -33.11 3.11 -42.29
CA ASP A 69 -34.55 2.96 -42.00
C ASP A 69 -35.15 1.60 -42.40
N GLY A 70 -34.33 0.54 -42.26
CA GLY A 70 -34.73 -0.84 -42.56
C GLY A 70 -34.57 -1.25 -44.03
N GLU A 71 -34.22 -0.34 -44.93
CA GLU A 71 -33.95 -0.63 -46.34
C GLU A 71 -32.45 -0.74 -46.64
N SER A 72 -32.09 -1.59 -47.60
CA SER A 72 -30.71 -1.82 -48.04
C SER A 72 -30.33 -0.88 -49.19
N TRP A 73 -29.38 0.00 -48.93
CA TRP A 73 -28.88 0.98 -49.89
C TRP A 73 -27.49 0.58 -50.36
N VAL A 74 -27.26 0.58 -51.67
CA VAL A 74 -26.01 0.13 -52.27
C VAL A 74 -25.24 1.33 -52.81
N ARG A 75 -23.94 1.36 -52.55
CA ARG A 75 -23.07 2.44 -52.99
C ARG A 75 -22.94 2.41 -54.52
N PHE A 76 -23.15 3.57 -55.13
CA PHE A 76 -23.15 3.74 -56.57
C PHE A 76 -22.24 4.93 -56.93
N GLY A 77 -20.98 4.65 -57.27
CA GLY A 77 -19.99 5.71 -57.53
C GLY A 77 -19.49 6.41 -56.26
N ASN A 78 -18.64 7.42 -56.41
CA ASN A 78 -18.01 8.08 -55.25
C ASN A 78 -19.03 8.92 -54.47
N GLY A 79 -19.45 8.42 -53.30
CA GLY A 79 -20.24 9.16 -52.32
C GLY A 79 -21.76 9.18 -52.53
N MET A 80 -22.28 8.42 -53.51
CA MET A 80 -23.72 8.29 -53.76
C MET A 80 -24.24 6.89 -53.43
N TRP A 81 -25.50 6.83 -53.00
CA TRP A 81 -26.18 5.63 -52.53
C TRP A 81 -27.50 5.46 -53.26
N ARG A 82 -27.82 4.23 -53.64
CA ARG A 82 -29.06 3.88 -54.34
C ARG A 82 -29.95 2.99 -53.49
N SER A 83 -31.22 3.35 -53.35
CA SER A 83 -32.24 2.57 -52.65
C SER A 83 -32.70 1.36 -53.46
N PRO A 84 -33.43 0.41 -52.84
CA PRO A 84 -34.08 -0.68 -53.57
C PRO A 84 -35.14 -0.20 -54.59
N SER A 85 -35.77 0.95 -54.34
CA SER A 85 -36.76 1.55 -55.24
C SER A 85 -36.13 2.31 -56.43
N GLY A 86 -34.80 2.44 -56.45
CA GLY A 86 -34.03 3.05 -57.53
C GLY A 86 -33.75 4.54 -57.34
N GLU A 87 -34.10 5.11 -56.19
CA GLU A 87 -33.74 6.47 -55.80
C GLU A 87 -32.24 6.57 -55.56
N VAL A 88 -31.61 7.70 -55.93
CA VAL A 88 -30.17 7.92 -55.74
C VAL A 88 -29.95 9.22 -54.98
N VAL A 89 -29.22 9.12 -53.88
CA VAL A 89 -28.94 10.21 -52.94
C VAL A 89 -27.46 10.28 -52.60
N THR A 90 -27.00 11.43 -52.13
CA THR A 90 -25.64 11.62 -51.61
C THR A 90 -25.55 11.24 -50.13
N SER A 91 -24.33 11.00 -49.64
CA SER A 91 -24.08 10.70 -48.22
C SER A 91 -24.50 11.85 -47.29
N GLU A 92 -24.38 13.10 -47.75
CA GLU A 92 -24.80 14.29 -47.00
C GLU A 92 -26.32 14.41 -46.91
N GLU A 93 -27.04 14.04 -47.98
CA GLU A 93 -28.51 14.02 -48.00
C GLU A 93 -29.09 12.94 -47.06
N LEU A 94 -28.44 11.77 -46.96
CA LEU A 94 -28.81 10.73 -45.99
C LEU A 94 -28.56 11.16 -44.54
N LEU A 95 -27.49 11.91 -44.27
CA LEU A 95 -27.19 12.42 -42.92
C LEU A 95 -28.13 13.55 -42.50
N ALA A 96 -28.50 14.44 -43.43
CA ALA A 96 -29.39 15.56 -43.18
C ALA A 96 -30.83 15.12 -42.83
N GLY A 97 -31.23 13.91 -43.23
CA GLY A 97 -32.53 13.33 -42.90
C GLY A 97 -32.65 12.76 -41.48
N GLY A 98 -31.56 12.67 -40.72
CA GLY A 98 -31.56 12.18 -39.33
C GLY A 98 -31.79 10.67 -39.18
N HIS A 99 -31.52 9.90 -40.24
CA HIS A 99 -31.76 8.46 -40.30
C HIS A 99 -30.74 7.65 -39.47
N ALA A 100 -31.15 6.49 -38.96
CA ALA A 100 -30.26 5.56 -38.27
C ALA A 100 -29.54 4.67 -39.29
N ILE A 101 -28.21 4.79 -39.38
CA ILE A 101 -27.41 4.16 -40.46
C ILE A 101 -26.44 3.15 -39.87
N ALA A 102 -26.51 1.93 -40.39
CA ALA A 102 -25.56 0.86 -40.10
C ALA A 102 -25.03 0.25 -41.41
N PRO A 103 -23.85 -0.39 -41.41
CA PRO A 103 -23.41 -1.19 -42.55
C PRO A 103 -24.49 -2.24 -42.87
N ASP A 104 -24.73 -2.55 -44.16
CA ASP A 104 -25.66 -3.61 -44.57
C ASP A 104 -24.97 -4.96 -44.37
N SER A 105 -24.77 -5.25 -43.10
CA SER A 105 -24.29 -6.50 -42.59
C SER A 105 -25.18 -6.80 -41.41
N ASP A 106 -25.74 -8.00 -41.37
CA ASP A 106 -26.72 -8.43 -40.36
C ASP A 106 -26.12 -8.60 -38.95
N LEU A 107 -25.29 -7.65 -38.49
CA LEU A 107 -24.38 -7.77 -37.36
C LEU A 107 -24.31 -6.42 -36.56
N PRO A 108 -24.58 -6.41 -35.23
CA PRO A 108 -24.60 -5.21 -34.37
C PRO A 108 -23.27 -4.74 -33.68
N ILE A 109 -22.92 -3.45 -33.84
CA ILE A 109 -22.07 -2.55 -33.01
C ILE A 109 -20.86 -3.14 -32.23
N GLY A 110 -19.63 -2.71 -32.57
CA GLY A 110 -18.47 -2.79 -31.64
C GLY A 110 -17.01 -2.72 -32.15
N ALA A 111 -16.72 -3.01 -33.44
CA ALA A 111 -15.49 -2.68 -34.21
C ALA A 111 -15.28 -3.66 -35.39
N THR A 112 -14.67 -3.22 -36.51
CA THR A 112 -14.14 -4.05 -37.62
C THR A 112 -12.86 -3.43 -38.23
N GLU A 113 -11.96 -4.29 -38.72
CA GLU A 113 -10.78 -3.99 -39.54
C GLU A 113 -10.61 -5.12 -40.60
N ARG A 114 -10.10 -4.88 -41.81
CA ARG A 114 -9.72 -5.93 -42.78
C ARG A 114 -8.21 -5.90 -43.01
N LEU A 115 -7.54 -7.04 -42.83
CA LEU A 115 -6.14 -7.23 -43.25
C LEU A 115 -6.06 -7.60 -44.75
N ALA A 116 -4.87 -7.42 -45.33
CA ALA A 116 -4.52 -7.51 -46.76
C ALA A 116 -4.80 -8.86 -47.47
N SER A 117 -5.49 -9.81 -46.83
CA SER A 117 -5.88 -11.12 -47.34
C SER A 117 -7.36 -11.24 -47.77
N GLY A 118 -8.16 -10.16 -47.66
CA GLY A 118 -9.59 -10.19 -48.01
C GLY A 118 -10.52 -10.74 -46.93
N ARG A 119 -10.13 -10.66 -45.64
CA ARG A 119 -10.93 -11.12 -44.48
C ARG A 119 -11.00 -10.06 -43.38
N ALA A 120 -12.21 -9.83 -42.84
CA ALA A 120 -12.49 -8.88 -41.74
C ALA A 120 -12.16 -9.45 -40.35
N ARG A 121 -11.81 -8.57 -39.42
CA ARG A 121 -11.47 -8.70 -38.00
C ARG A 121 -12.09 -7.53 -37.23
N GLY A 122 -13.20 -7.74 -36.55
CA GLY A 122 -13.44 -6.92 -35.37
C GLY A 122 -14.64 -7.35 -34.56
N ALA A 123 -14.57 -6.90 -33.29
CA ALA A 123 -15.40 -7.25 -32.17
C ALA A 123 -16.76 -6.59 -32.24
N LEU A 124 -17.75 -7.31 -32.72
CA LEU A 124 -19.14 -7.02 -32.40
C LEU A 124 -19.50 -7.46 -30.98
N LEU A 125 -20.28 -6.63 -30.28
CA LEU A 125 -21.03 -7.01 -29.08
C LEU A 125 -22.48 -7.30 -29.51
N GLN A 126 -22.84 -8.58 -29.58
CA GLN A 126 -24.21 -9.01 -29.88
C GLN A 126 -24.83 -9.68 -28.65
N SER A 127 -26.08 -9.32 -28.34
CA SER A 127 -26.95 -10.13 -27.50
C SER A 127 -27.68 -11.16 -28.36
N LEU A 128 -27.54 -12.44 -28.05
CA LEU A 128 -28.37 -13.51 -28.60
C LEU A 128 -28.90 -14.34 -27.44
N ASP A 129 -30.22 -14.53 -27.41
CA ASP A 129 -30.95 -15.46 -26.55
C ASP A 129 -30.53 -15.45 -25.06
N GLY A 130 -30.29 -14.26 -24.51
CA GLY A 130 -30.03 -14.05 -23.07
C GLY A 130 -28.56 -14.02 -22.63
N GLY A 131 -27.59 -13.99 -23.56
CA GLY A 131 -26.15 -13.82 -23.26
C GLY A 131 -25.45 -12.75 -24.10
N TRP A 132 -24.29 -12.26 -23.63
CA TRP A 132 -23.43 -11.29 -24.32
C TRP A 132 -22.20 -11.99 -24.94
N GLY A 133 -21.85 -11.70 -26.20
CA GLY A 133 -20.70 -12.30 -26.88
C GLY A 133 -19.80 -11.30 -27.60
N ALA A 134 -18.51 -11.66 -27.77
CA ALA A 134 -17.45 -10.88 -28.39
C ALA A 134 -16.91 -11.59 -29.65
N MET A 135 -16.77 -10.89 -30.78
CA MET A 135 -16.40 -11.53 -32.06
C MET A 135 -15.05 -11.05 -32.64
N GLY A 136 -13.93 -11.72 -32.40
CA GLY A 136 -12.63 -11.39 -33.05
C GLY A 136 -12.21 -12.43 -34.09
N ARG A 137 -11.62 -12.04 -35.24
CA ARG A 137 -10.91 -12.99 -36.13
C ARG A 137 -9.41 -12.96 -35.83
N SER A 138 -8.77 -14.13 -35.79
CA SER A 138 -7.32 -14.28 -36.01
C SER A 138 -7.07 -15.24 -37.19
N ASP A 139 -5.89 -15.18 -37.83
CA ASP A 139 -5.57 -15.90 -39.07
C ASP A 139 -5.46 -17.42 -38.89
N THR A 140 -5.60 -17.90 -37.66
CA THR A 140 -5.82 -19.30 -37.31
C THR A 140 -7.23 -19.45 -36.74
N LEU A 141 -8.04 -20.26 -37.42
CA LEU A 141 -9.41 -20.63 -37.06
C LEU A 141 -9.50 -21.06 -35.59
N ALA A 142 -10.01 -20.19 -34.74
CA ALA A 142 -10.50 -20.55 -33.41
C ALA A 142 -11.79 -19.76 -33.16
N PHE A 143 -12.91 -20.49 -33.14
CA PHE A 143 -14.20 -20.02 -32.65
C PHE A 143 -14.27 -20.42 -31.18
N THR A 144 -14.51 -19.47 -30.28
CA THR A 144 -14.95 -19.78 -28.93
C THR A 144 -16.34 -19.22 -28.75
N THR A 145 -17.35 -20.07 -28.93
CA THR A 145 -18.66 -19.84 -28.31
C THR A 145 -18.47 -20.10 -26.82
N SER A 146 -18.22 -19.06 -26.04
CA SER A 146 -18.41 -19.14 -24.61
C SER A 146 -19.72 -18.44 -24.30
N GLU A 147 -20.66 -19.20 -23.78
CA GLU A 147 -21.86 -18.70 -23.12
C GLU A 147 -21.41 -17.87 -21.91
N HIS A 148 -21.11 -16.59 -22.15
CA HIS A 148 -20.80 -15.64 -21.08
C HIS A 148 -22.13 -15.07 -20.57
N ALA A 149 -22.42 -15.34 -19.29
CA ALA A 149 -23.69 -15.08 -18.67
C ALA A 149 -23.94 -13.57 -18.42
N THR A 150 -22.91 -12.71 -18.52
CA THR A 150 -23.00 -11.27 -18.20
C THR A 150 -22.11 -10.36 -19.07
N PHE A 151 -22.46 -9.07 -19.20
CA PHE A 151 -21.65 -8.03 -19.88
C PHE A 151 -20.20 -7.95 -19.37
N ALA A 152 -20.00 -8.14 -18.06
CA ALA A 152 -18.68 -8.12 -17.43
C ALA A 152 -17.76 -9.25 -17.91
N GLU A 153 -18.31 -10.43 -18.20
CA GLU A 153 -17.56 -11.57 -18.71
C GLU A 153 -17.18 -11.38 -20.19
N ALA A 154 -18.08 -10.78 -20.99
CA ALA A 154 -17.79 -10.42 -22.37
C ALA A 154 -16.74 -9.31 -22.50
N GLU A 155 -16.81 -8.29 -21.64
CA GLU A 155 -15.80 -7.21 -21.56
C GLU A 155 -14.41 -7.77 -21.15
N ALA A 156 -14.36 -8.65 -20.16
CA ALA A 156 -13.12 -9.30 -19.74
C ALA A 156 -12.52 -10.17 -20.85
N ALA A 157 -13.35 -10.89 -21.61
CA ALA A 157 -12.91 -11.71 -22.74
C ALA A 157 -12.34 -10.87 -23.90
N LEU A 158 -12.92 -9.69 -24.19
CA LEU A 158 -12.41 -8.76 -25.20
C LEU A 158 -11.02 -8.21 -24.83
N VAL A 159 -10.85 -7.84 -23.56
CA VAL A 159 -9.56 -7.34 -23.07
C VAL A 159 -8.50 -8.44 -23.09
N ALA A 160 -8.86 -9.67 -22.69
CA ALA A 160 -7.96 -10.82 -22.79
C ALA A 160 -7.54 -11.10 -24.25
N TRP A 161 -8.48 -11.00 -25.20
CA TRP A 161 -8.19 -11.16 -26.62
C TRP A 161 -7.25 -10.08 -27.17
N ASP A 162 -7.45 -8.79 -26.84
CA ASP A 162 -6.54 -7.70 -27.26
C ASP A 162 -5.12 -7.93 -26.72
N GLN A 163 -5.04 -8.40 -25.48
CA GLN A 163 -3.78 -8.71 -24.82
C GLN A 163 -3.01 -9.87 -25.47
N ASP A 164 -3.72 -10.97 -25.77
CA ASP A 164 -3.14 -12.14 -26.41
C ASP A 164 -2.73 -11.88 -27.86
N THR A 165 -3.45 -10.99 -28.55
CA THR A 165 -3.18 -10.67 -29.96
C THR A 165 -2.15 -9.56 -30.15
N HIS A 166 -1.93 -8.69 -29.16
CA HIS A 166 -0.95 -7.58 -29.21
C HIS A 166 0.06 -7.56 -28.05
N PRO A 167 0.73 -8.68 -27.71
CA PRO A 167 1.62 -8.74 -26.55
C PRO A 167 2.82 -7.77 -26.64
N GLN A 168 3.26 -7.43 -27.87
CA GLN A 168 4.37 -6.51 -28.11
C GLN A 168 4.06 -5.06 -27.68
N ARG A 169 2.79 -4.65 -27.73
CA ARG A 169 2.34 -3.30 -27.33
C ARG A 169 2.55 -3.06 -25.84
N TRP A 170 2.33 -4.10 -25.06
CA TRP A 170 2.32 -4.02 -23.60
C TRP A 170 3.70 -4.26 -22.99
N GLY A 171 4.69 -4.65 -23.79
CA GLY A 171 6.05 -4.94 -23.34
C GLY A 171 6.11 -6.12 -22.36
N THR A 172 7.26 -6.28 -21.71
CA THR A 172 7.50 -7.35 -20.74
C THR A 172 8.00 -6.81 -19.41
N THR A 173 7.60 -7.43 -18.31
CA THR A 173 8.18 -7.22 -16.98
C THR A 173 9.54 -7.91 -16.82
N GLY A 174 10.03 -8.59 -17.87
CA GLY A 174 11.23 -9.41 -17.86
C GLY A 174 10.96 -10.82 -17.32
N LYS A 175 12.03 -11.59 -17.07
CA LYS A 175 11.94 -12.93 -16.48
C LYS A 175 11.76 -12.85 -14.96
N LEU A 176 10.63 -12.32 -14.51
CA LEU A 176 10.25 -12.38 -13.09
C LEU A 176 9.65 -13.75 -12.77
N GLY A 177 10.27 -14.43 -11.81
CA GLY A 177 9.85 -15.71 -11.25
C GLY A 177 10.37 -15.90 -9.83
N TYR A 178 10.18 -17.10 -9.27
CA TYR A 178 10.67 -17.45 -7.93
C TYR A 178 12.14 -17.05 -7.73
N GLY A 179 12.45 -16.42 -6.60
CA GLY A 179 13.79 -15.95 -6.23
C GLY A 179 14.23 -14.65 -6.92
N SER A 180 13.42 -14.08 -7.82
CA SER A 180 13.75 -12.80 -8.47
C SER A 180 13.89 -11.67 -7.46
N LYS A 181 14.84 -10.77 -7.69
CA LYS A 181 15.05 -9.60 -6.83
C LYS A 181 13.93 -8.58 -7.05
N THR A 182 13.24 -8.23 -5.97
CA THR A 182 12.24 -7.15 -5.93
C THR A 182 12.66 -6.11 -4.89
N PRO A 183 12.00 -4.93 -4.85
CA PRO A 183 12.23 -3.95 -3.77
C PRO A 183 12.01 -4.52 -2.36
N TRP A 184 11.13 -5.52 -2.22
CA TRP A 184 10.75 -6.12 -0.93
C TRP A 184 11.42 -7.48 -0.66
N GLY A 185 12.53 -7.76 -1.36
CA GLY A 185 13.29 -9.01 -1.22
C GLY A 185 13.01 -10.03 -2.31
N PRO A 186 13.47 -11.29 -2.14
CA PRO A 186 13.29 -12.33 -3.13
C PRO A 186 11.81 -12.70 -3.30
N ALA A 187 11.35 -12.73 -4.55
CA ALA A 187 10.00 -13.17 -4.90
C ALA A 187 9.77 -14.62 -4.47
N GLN A 188 8.69 -14.88 -3.75
CA GLN A 188 8.24 -16.24 -3.43
C GLN A 188 7.11 -16.68 -4.37
N HIS A 189 6.28 -15.74 -4.79
CA HIS A 189 5.23 -15.98 -5.76
C HIS A 189 5.24 -14.88 -6.81
N VAL A 190 5.10 -15.26 -8.08
CA VAL A 190 4.96 -14.33 -9.20
C VAL A 190 3.85 -14.85 -10.10
N SER A 191 2.85 -14.02 -10.36
CA SER A 191 1.85 -14.25 -11.41
C SER A 191 1.97 -13.14 -12.46
N HIS A 192 1.58 -13.45 -13.70
CA HIS A 192 1.54 -12.49 -14.80
C HIS A 192 0.11 -12.37 -15.29
N PRO A 193 -0.73 -11.57 -14.60
CA PRO A 193 -2.17 -11.58 -14.86
C PRO A 193 -2.56 -10.98 -16.22
N ALA A 194 -1.67 -10.17 -16.80
CA ALA A 194 -1.82 -9.56 -18.11
C ALA A 194 -0.43 -9.32 -18.74
N PRO A 195 -0.30 -9.24 -20.07
CA PRO A 195 0.95 -8.86 -20.72
C PRO A 195 1.48 -7.54 -20.17
N GLY A 196 2.75 -7.53 -19.77
CA GLY A 196 3.37 -6.35 -19.16
C GLY A 196 2.95 -6.05 -17.73
N VAL A 197 2.22 -6.93 -17.05
CA VAL A 197 1.88 -6.82 -15.62
C VAL A 197 2.32 -8.09 -14.89
N ALA A 198 3.03 -7.94 -13.77
CA ALA A 198 3.33 -9.04 -12.87
C ALA A 198 2.91 -8.68 -11.45
N VAL A 199 2.30 -9.61 -10.73
CA VAL A 199 2.02 -9.48 -9.30
C VAL A 199 3.01 -10.35 -8.56
N VAL A 200 3.66 -9.79 -7.55
CA VAL A 200 4.73 -10.46 -6.81
C VAL A 200 4.42 -10.43 -5.33
N SER A 201 4.66 -11.55 -4.65
CA SER A 201 4.65 -11.64 -3.19
C SER A 201 5.97 -12.23 -2.68
N THR A 202 6.43 -11.73 -1.53
CA THR A 202 7.62 -12.10 -0.78
C THR A 202 7.23 -12.49 0.66
N ALA A 203 8.22 -12.80 1.51
CA ALA A 203 7.98 -13.35 2.85
C ALA A 203 7.17 -12.46 3.80
N GLY A 204 6.97 -11.19 3.49
CA GLY A 204 6.15 -10.29 4.30
C GLY A 204 5.63 -9.08 3.54
N HIS A 205 5.66 -9.11 2.21
CA HIS A 205 5.21 -8.00 1.38
C HIS A 205 4.87 -8.47 -0.05
N GLY A 206 4.46 -7.56 -0.90
CA GLY A 206 4.30 -7.75 -2.32
C GLY A 206 4.06 -6.46 -3.08
N GLY A 207 3.63 -6.61 -4.33
CA GLY A 207 3.21 -5.50 -5.17
C GLY A 207 3.04 -5.86 -6.65
N VAL A 208 2.79 -4.84 -7.45
CA VAL A 208 2.61 -4.92 -8.90
C VAL A 208 3.84 -4.37 -9.61
N LYS A 209 4.35 -5.14 -10.57
CA LYS A 209 5.32 -4.68 -11.57
C LYS A 209 4.61 -4.39 -12.87
N LEU A 210 4.83 -3.20 -13.42
CA LEU A 210 4.46 -2.85 -14.79
C LEU A 210 5.66 -2.89 -15.72
N SER A 211 5.46 -3.26 -16.98
CA SER A 211 6.43 -3.02 -18.05
C SER A 211 6.72 -1.52 -18.19
N ARG A 212 7.78 -1.17 -18.93
CA ARG A 212 8.10 0.24 -19.17
C ARG A 212 6.97 0.94 -19.91
N GLU A 213 6.36 0.24 -20.87
CA GLU A 213 5.29 0.70 -21.75
C GLU A 213 4.02 0.99 -20.95
N ARG A 214 3.59 0.04 -20.10
CA ARG A 214 2.44 0.25 -19.21
C ARG A 214 2.70 1.35 -18.20
N ASN A 215 3.89 1.37 -17.59
CA ASN A 215 4.23 2.41 -16.63
C ASN A 215 4.23 3.81 -17.26
N ALA A 216 4.57 3.93 -18.54
CA ALA A 216 4.55 5.19 -19.28
C ALA A 216 3.14 5.72 -19.58
N MET A 217 2.10 4.88 -19.47
CA MET A 217 0.71 5.31 -19.64
C MET A 217 0.11 5.92 -18.36
N ILE A 218 0.68 5.62 -17.19
CA ILE A 218 0.24 6.22 -15.92
C ILE A 218 0.67 7.69 -15.91
N PRO A 219 -0.21 8.67 -15.60
CA PRO A 219 0.15 10.09 -15.50
C PRO A 219 1.34 10.32 -14.57
N ALA A 220 2.17 11.34 -14.88
CA ALA A 220 3.43 11.57 -14.17
C ALA A 220 3.29 11.68 -12.64
N PRO A 221 2.27 12.36 -12.06
CA PRO A 221 2.13 12.46 -10.59
C PRO A 221 1.93 11.11 -9.89
N LEU A 222 1.24 10.18 -10.54
CA LEU A 222 0.94 8.84 -10.00
C LEU A 222 2.00 7.79 -10.40
N ARG A 223 2.87 8.10 -11.36
CA ARG A 223 3.79 7.12 -11.95
C ARG A 223 4.97 6.83 -11.01
N ARG A 224 5.11 5.56 -10.61
CA ARG A 224 6.27 5.13 -9.81
C ARG A 224 7.51 4.85 -10.67
N PRO A 225 8.70 5.33 -10.24
CA PRO A 225 9.93 5.11 -10.98
C PRO A 225 10.28 3.62 -11.01
N GLY A 226 10.70 3.13 -12.18
CA GLY A 226 11.00 1.71 -12.36
C GLY A 226 9.77 0.80 -12.42
N GLY A 227 8.55 1.33 -12.25
CA GLY A 227 7.29 0.61 -12.43
C GLY A 227 7.06 -0.51 -11.42
N TRP A 228 7.44 -0.30 -10.17
CA TRP A 228 7.07 -1.13 -9.02
C TRP A 228 6.07 -0.34 -8.18
N TYR A 229 4.98 -1.01 -7.78
CA TYR A 229 3.89 -0.45 -6.98
C TYR A 229 3.65 -1.39 -5.81
N GLU A 230 3.90 -0.92 -4.60
CA GLU A 230 3.68 -1.61 -3.33
C GLU A 230 2.22 -2.05 -3.10
N GLU A 231 1.99 -3.17 -2.40
CA GLU A 231 0.67 -3.81 -2.32
C GLU A 231 -0.39 -3.08 -1.48
N ASP A 232 -0.04 -2.46 -0.35
CA ASP A 232 -1.00 -1.88 0.60
C ASP A 232 -1.54 -0.50 0.16
N GLY A 233 -0.86 0.17 -0.75
CA GLY A 233 -1.29 1.46 -1.28
C GLY A 233 -1.05 1.63 -2.77
N GLU A 234 0.19 1.53 -3.23
CA GLU A 234 0.53 1.96 -4.60
C GLU A 234 -0.10 1.06 -5.68
N SER A 235 -0.43 -0.19 -5.35
CA SER A 235 -1.09 -1.14 -6.25
C SER A 235 -2.42 -0.62 -6.77
N TYR A 236 -3.15 0.19 -5.99
CA TYR A 236 -4.37 0.87 -6.42
C TYR A 236 -4.13 1.74 -7.66
N ILE A 237 -2.97 2.40 -7.77
CA ILE A 237 -2.62 3.20 -8.95
C ILE A 237 -2.50 2.31 -10.18
N ALA A 238 -1.70 1.23 -10.08
CA ALA A 238 -1.49 0.32 -11.20
C ALA A 238 -2.80 -0.34 -11.64
N LEU A 239 -3.62 -0.78 -10.70
CA LEU A 239 -4.86 -1.50 -10.97
C LEU A 239 -6.02 -0.58 -11.37
N MET A 240 -6.00 0.71 -10.97
CA MET A 240 -6.94 1.71 -11.49
C MET A 240 -6.74 1.91 -13.00
N HIS A 241 -5.48 1.96 -13.46
CA HIS A 241 -5.14 2.13 -14.87
C HIS A 241 -5.22 0.84 -15.69
N PHE A 242 -5.03 -0.32 -15.03
CA PHE A 242 -5.03 -1.64 -15.66
C PHE A 242 -5.94 -2.62 -14.90
N PRO A 243 -7.24 -2.33 -14.79
CA PRO A 243 -8.17 -3.09 -13.92
C PRO A 243 -8.39 -4.53 -14.40
N GLU A 244 -8.04 -4.85 -15.64
CA GLU A 244 -8.03 -6.21 -16.13
C GLU A 244 -7.01 -7.11 -15.40
N ALA A 245 -5.93 -6.55 -14.88
CA ALA A 245 -5.00 -7.29 -14.03
C ALA A 245 -5.61 -7.65 -12.67
N ALA A 246 -6.59 -6.89 -12.19
CA ALA A 246 -7.34 -7.16 -10.96
C ALA A 246 -8.49 -8.16 -11.16
N ALA A 247 -8.94 -8.38 -12.39
CA ALA A 247 -10.14 -9.15 -12.72
C ALA A 247 -9.99 -10.68 -12.58
N GLN A 248 -8.83 -11.21 -12.18
CA GLN A 248 -8.59 -12.66 -12.08
C GLN A 248 -9.33 -13.38 -10.92
N ALA A 249 -10.17 -12.68 -10.16
CA ALA A 249 -11.01 -13.26 -9.10
C ALA A 249 -12.51 -13.43 -9.46
N GLY A 250 -12.88 -13.32 -10.74
CA GLY A 250 -14.06 -14.01 -11.30
C GLY A 250 -15.46 -13.65 -10.80
N ARG A 251 -15.70 -12.51 -10.11
CA ARG A 251 -17.07 -12.03 -9.78
C ARG A 251 -17.22 -10.50 -9.60
N ARG A 252 -16.50 -9.65 -10.33
CA ARG A 252 -16.69 -8.17 -10.28
C ARG A 252 -16.59 -7.55 -11.68
N SER A 253 -17.45 -6.58 -11.98
CA SER A 253 -17.37 -5.82 -13.25
C SER A 253 -16.11 -4.95 -13.30
N ARG A 254 -15.61 -4.65 -14.50
CA ARG A 254 -14.46 -3.74 -14.69
C ARG A 254 -14.72 -2.40 -14.01
N GLN A 255 -15.92 -1.85 -14.17
CA GLN A 255 -16.30 -0.59 -13.55
C GLN A 255 -16.24 -0.64 -12.02
N SER A 256 -16.68 -1.74 -11.39
CA SER A 256 -16.58 -1.90 -9.94
C SER A 256 -15.12 -1.92 -9.47
N LEU A 257 -14.24 -2.58 -10.23
CA LEU A 257 -12.80 -2.59 -9.93
C LEU A 257 -12.19 -1.20 -10.09
N VAL A 258 -12.49 -0.50 -11.19
CA VAL A 258 -12.02 0.89 -11.38
C VAL A 258 -12.47 1.77 -10.24
N ASN A 259 -13.73 1.69 -9.81
CA ASN A 259 -14.26 2.50 -8.71
C ASN A 259 -13.54 2.20 -7.39
N GLU A 260 -13.34 0.92 -7.05
CA GLU A 260 -12.62 0.50 -5.84
C GLU A 260 -11.16 0.95 -5.86
N MET A 261 -10.45 0.74 -6.97
CA MET A 261 -9.06 1.15 -7.11
C MET A 261 -8.94 2.69 -7.07
N THR A 262 -9.86 3.40 -7.72
CA THR A 262 -9.93 4.88 -7.67
C THR A 262 -10.14 5.38 -6.24
N ALA A 263 -11.05 4.76 -5.49
CA ALA A 263 -11.25 5.08 -4.08
C ALA A 263 -9.98 4.82 -3.26
N GLY A 264 -9.26 3.73 -3.53
CA GLY A 264 -7.95 3.45 -2.96
C GLY A 264 -6.94 4.56 -3.24
N VAL A 265 -6.80 5.00 -4.49
CA VAL A 265 -5.91 6.11 -4.86
C VAL A 265 -6.30 7.41 -4.15
N LYS A 266 -7.59 7.78 -4.12
CA LYS A 266 -8.07 8.97 -3.40
C LYS A 266 -7.75 8.91 -1.90
N ASN A 267 -7.81 7.72 -1.29
CA ASN A 267 -7.54 7.54 0.14
C ASN A 267 -6.07 7.55 0.52
N TRP A 268 -5.17 7.11 -0.37
CA TRP A 268 -3.74 6.98 -0.09
C TRP A 268 -2.88 8.07 -0.72
N PHE A 269 -3.28 8.57 -1.89
CA PHE A 269 -2.53 9.55 -2.70
C PHE A 269 -3.46 10.67 -3.23
N PRO A 270 -4.22 11.36 -2.34
CA PRO A 270 -5.18 12.37 -2.77
C PRO A 270 -4.55 13.49 -3.61
N ASP A 271 -3.41 14.04 -3.18
CA ASP A 271 -2.77 15.14 -3.88
C ASP A 271 -2.27 14.72 -5.28
N GLU A 272 -1.67 13.53 -5.39
CA GLU A 272 -1.21 12.98 -6.68
C GLU A 272 -2.39 12.70 -7.62
N TYR A 273 -3.54 12.27 -7.09
CA TYR A 273 -4.75 12.06 -7.86
C TYR A 273 -5.31 13.37 -8.41
N GLU A 274 -5.42 14.41 -7.59
CA GLU A 274 -5.91 15.73 -8.02
C GLU A 274 -4.96 16.34 -9.05
N GLU A 275 -3.64 16.21 -8.87
CA GLU A 275 -2.65 16.68 -9.84
C GLU A 275 -2.74 15.90 -11.17
N ALA A 276 -2.90 14.58 -11.12
CA ALA A 276 -2.97 13.73 -12.32
C ALA A 276 -4.26 13.92 -13.12
N THR A 277 -5.38 14.22 -12.44
CA THR A 277 -6.71 14.29 -13.06
C THR A 277 -7.21 15.72 -13.27
N GLY A 278 -6.64 16.69 -12.55
CA GLY A 278 -7.16 18.07 -12.46
C GLY A 278 -8.48 18.18 -11.70
N GLN A 279 -8.97 17.09 -11.10
CA GLN A 279 -10.23 17.05 -10.35
C GLN A 279 -9.96 17.23 -8.87
N THR A 280 -10.72 18.10 -8.20
CA THR A 280 -10.72 18.18 -6.73
C THR A 280 -11.55 17.05 -6.16
N ILE A 281 -11.01 16.34 -5.17
CA ILE A 281 -11.71 15.29 -4.46
C ILE A 281 -12.75 15.93 -3.52
N PRO A 282 -14.03 15.58 -3.64
CA PRO A 282 -15.07 16.07 -2.73
C PRO A 282 -14.87 15.59 -1.29
N PHE A 283 -15.43 16.36 -0.35
CA PHE A 283 -15.58 15.93 1.05
C PHE A 283 -16.29 14.58 1.10
N GLY A 284 -15.79 13.64 1.90
CA GLY A 284 -16.35 12.30 2.02
C GLY A 284 -15.79 11.27 1.04
N GLU A 285 -14.86 11.65 0.16
CA GLU A 285 -14.26 10.73 -0.83
C GLU A 285 -12.77 10.44 -0.60
N SER A 286 -12.13 11.09 0.37
CA SER A 286 -10.75 10.80 0.78
C SER A 286 -10.58 10.86 2.29
N ARG A 287 -10.23 9.71 2.87
CA ARG A 287 -9.92 9.57 4.29
C ARG A 287 -8.85 10.55 4.76
N LEU A 288 -7.77 10.73 3.98
CA LEU A 288 -6.65 11.60 4.38
C LEU A 288 -7.02 13.08 4.31
N LYS A 289 -7.78 13.51 3.29
CA LYS A 289 -8.24 14.91 3.20
C LYS A 289 -9.24 15.22 4.30
N ASP A 290 -10.22 14.35 4.52
CA ASP A 290 -11.21 14.57 5.56
C ASP A 290 -10.59 14.50 6.97
N GLU A 291 -9.57 13.64 7.18
CA GLU A 291 -8.76 13.65 8.41
C GLU A 291 -8.08 15.00 8.62
N ALA A 292 -7.42 15.54 7.58
CA ALA A 292 -6.74 16.83 7.64
C ALA A 292 -7.74 17.98 7.91
N ASP A 293 -8.89 17.98 7.24
CA ASP A 293 -9.96 18.95 7.44
C ASP A 293 -10.50 18.91 8.86
N TRP A 294 -10.67 17.71 9.44
CA TRP A 294 -11.06 17.58 10.83
C TRP A 294 -10.01 18.17 11.77
N TYR A 295 -8.72 17.86 11.59
CA TYR A 295 -7.67 18.44 12.43
C TYR A 295 -7.59 19.96 12.27
N ALA A 296 -7.79 20.49 11.07
CA ALA A 296 -7.84 21.93 10.83
C ALA A 296 -9.02 22.59 11.55
N ALA A 297 -10.21 22.01 11.47
CA ALA A 297 -11.41 22.49 12.15
C ALA A 297 -11.30 22.39 13.69
N ASN A 298 -10.46 21.50 14.20
CA ASN A 298 -10.22 21.28 15.63
C ASN A 298 -8.84 21.77 16.09
N ALA A 299 -8.14 22.60 15.31
CA ALA A 299 -6.77 23.05 15.60
C ALA A 299 -6.62 23.74 16.96
N GLU A 300 -7.69 24.40 17.42
CA GLU A 300 -7.74 25.12 18.68
C GLU A 300 -8.22 24.29 19.87
N ARG A 301 -8.73 23.08 19.62
CA ARG A 301 -9.21 22.19 20.67
C ARG A 301 -8.06 21.37 21.23
N GLU A 302 -8.24 20.90 22.45
CA GLU A 302 -7.38 19.88 23.01
C GLU A 302 -7.79 18.51 22.52
N ILE A 303 -6.85 17.81 21.91
CA ILE A 303 -7.06 16.51 21.27
C ILE A 303 -6.13 15.50 21.94
N ALA A 304 -6.67 14.32 22.24
CA ALA A 304 -5.94 13.22 22.83
C ALA A 304 -4.80 12.75 21.92
N ILE A 305 -3.60 12.64 22.48
CA ILE A 305 -2.41 12.11 21.81
C ILE A 305 -1.98 10.76 22.41
N SER A 306 -2.35 10.48 23.65
CA SER A 306 -2.22 9.18 24.30
C SER A 306 -3.23 9.06 25.45
N ALA A 307 -3.54 7.83 25.84
CA ALA A 307 -4.42 7.56 26.97
C ALA A 307 -4.00 6.27 27.68
N ARG A 308 -4.22 6.22 29.00
CA ARG A 308 -4.06 5.02 29.82
C ARG A 308 -5.14 4.98 30.89
N MET A 309 -5.48 3.80 31.39
CA MET A 309 -6.28 3.69 32.61
C MET A 309 -5.57 4.45 33.73
N ALA A 310 -6.32 5.25 34.50
CA ALA A 310 -5.75 5.95 35.63
C ALA A 310 -5.33 4.94 36.70
N ASP A 311 -4.14 5.10 37.26
CA ASP A 311 -3.62 4.24 38.33
C ASP A 311 -4.12 4.77 39.70
N PRO A 312 -4.86 3.98 40.50
CA PRO A 312 -5.27 4.37 41.85
C PRO A 312 -4.10 4.67 42.82
N GLY A 313 -2.90 4.18 42.53
CA GLY A 313 -1.68 4.51 43.27
C GLY A 313 -1.08 5.87 42.90
N GLU A 314 -1.44 6.43 41.74
CA GLU A 314 -0.94 7.71 41.23
C GLU A 314 -1.96 8.85 41.45
N PHE A 315 -3.26 8.56 41.29
CA PHE A 315 -4.33 9.56 41.38
C PHE A 315 -5.40 9.15 42.39
N THR A 316 -5.77 10.07 43.29
CA THR A 316 -6.95 9.92 44.14
C THR A 316 -8.21 9.94 43.27
N ASP A 317 -9.13 8.99 43.50
CA ASP A 317 -10.38 8.78 42.74
C ASP A 317 -10.18 8.34 41.27
N ALA A 318 -9.13 7.54 41.01
CA ALA A 318 -8.82 6.98 39.68
C ALA A 318 -9.79 5.88 39.19
N ASP A 319 -10.63 5.33 40.08
CA ASP A 319 -11.53 4.23 39.72
C ASP A 319 -12.49 4.64 38.61
N GLY A 320 -12.49 3.88 37.52
CA GLY A 320 -13.31 4.16 36.33
C GLY A 320 -12.82 5.36 35.49
N MET A 321 -11.62 5.89 35.75
CA MET A 321 -11.05 7.02 35.02
C MET A 321 -9.97 6.61 34.02
N VAL A 322 -9.79 7.45 33.00
CA VAL A 322 -8.74 7.38 31.99
C VAL A 322 -7.88 8.64 32.12
N ALA A 323 -6.58 8.46 32.30
CA ALA A 323 -5.61 9.54 32.20
C ALA A 323 -5.28 9.77 30.72
N VAL A 324 -5.77 10.89 30.17
CA VAL A 324 -5.63 11.25 28.76
C VAL A 324 -4.60 12.37 28.65
N THR A 325 -3.53 12.14 27.88
CA THR A 325 -2.62 13.21 27.50
C THR A 325 -3.21 13.91 26.29
N VAL A 326 -3.47 15.22 26.43
CA VAL A 326 -4.02 16.08 25.39
C VAL A 326 -3.02 17.13 24.98
N ALA A 327 -3.13 17.57 23.73
CA ALA A 327 -2.38 18.71 23.20
C ALA A 327 -3.29 19.54 22.29
N ARG A 328 -3.05 20.86 22.24
CA ARG A 328 -3.78 21.76 21.33
C ARG A 328 -3.54 21.33 19.88
N GLY A 329 -4.63 21.08 19.15
CA GLY A 329 -4.64 20.58 17.77
C GLY A 329 -4.03 19.18 17.62
N GLY A 330 -3.84 18.42 18.70
CA GLY A 330 -3.29 17.07 18.66
C GLY A 330 -1.78 17.01 18.36
N LYS A 331 -1.05 18.12 18.56
CA LYS A 331 0.39 18.19 18.32
C LYS A 331 1.16 17.23 19.23
N ARG A 332 1.99 16.35 18.64
CA ARG A 332 2.75 15.33 19.37
C ARG A 332 4.21 15.71 19.66
N GLY A 333 4.72 16.79 19.06
CA GLY A 333 6.11 17.26 19.21
C GLY A 333 6.51 17.55 20.65
N ASP A 334 7.81 17.55 20.94
CA ASP A 334 8.34 17.81 22.29
C ASP A 334 8.14 19.27 22.74
N ASP A 335 8.01 20.17 21.78
CA ASP A 335 7.67 21.58 21.94
C ASP A 335 6.17 21.83 22.15
N ALA A 336 5.33 20.81 21.95
CA ALA A 336 3.90 20.94 22.17
C ALA A 336 3.58 21.01 23.66
N GLU A 337 2.80 22.02 24.06
CA GLU A 337 2.20 22.07 25.39
C GLU A 337 1.23 20.90 25.54
N LYS A 338 1.57 20.01 26.48
CA LYS A 338 0.83 18.78 26.77
C LYS A 338 0.29 18.84 28.19
N ARG A 339 -0.95 18.40 28.36
CA ARG A 339 -1.59 18.28 29.67
C ARG A 339 -2.14 16.88 29.85
N VAL A 340 -2.19 16.42 31.09
CA VAL A 340 -2.83 15.14 31.44
C VAL A 340 -4.13 15.45 32.16
N ILE A 341 -5.25 14.98 31.61
CA ILE A 341 -6.57 15.15 32.21
C ILE A 341 -7.15 13.80 32.63
N LEU A 342 -7.92 13.77 33.71
CA LEU A 342 -8.72 12.60 34.10
C LEU A 342 -10.11 12.70 33.48
N VAL A 343 -10.45 11.72 32.66
CA VAL A 343 -11.72 11.60 31.93
C VAL A 343 -12.44 10.33 32.39
N PRO A 344 -13.73 10.37 32.75
CA PRO A 344 -14.51 9.14 32.99
C PRO A 344 -14.41 8.20 31.79
N LYS A 345 -14.29 6.89 32.04
CA LYS A 345 -14.13 5.91 30.96
C LYS A 345 -15.24 5.98 29.91
N ASP A 346 -16.48 6.14 30.36
CA ASP A 346 -17.64 6.20 29.47
C ASP A 346 -17.62 7.45 28.56
N ASP A 347 -17.19 8.60 29.11
CA ASP A 347 -16.99 9.84 28.34
C ASP A 347 -15.87 9.68 27.30
N TYR A 348 -14.77 9.04 27.70
CA TYR A 348 -13.63 8.79 26.82
C TYR A 348 -13.99 7.82 25.68
N ASP A 349 -14.72 6.74 25.97
CA ASP A 349 -15.10 5.73 24.98
C ASP A 349 -16.18 6.24 24.02
N SER A 350 -17.19 6.97 24.53
CA SER A 350 -18.22 7.59 23.69
C SER A 350 -17.67 8.74 22.87
N GLY A 351 -16.78 9.55 23.46
CA GLY A 351 -16.12 10.68 22.82
C GLY A 351 -14.97 10.30 21.90
N GLN A 352 -14.63 9.03 21.69
CA GLN A 352 -13.69 8.62 20.65
C GLN A 352 -14.34 8.39 19.29
N LYS A 353 -15.66 8.15 19.26
CA LYS A 353 -16.36 7.74 18.05
C LYS A 353 -16.76 8.97 17.25
N TYR A 354 -15.97 9.30 16.24
CA TYR A 354 -16.32 10.34 15.28
C TYR A 354 -16.16 9.85 13.84
N SER A 355 -17.12 10.23 13.00
CA SER A 355 -16.95 10.27 11.56
C SER A 355 -16.89 11.72 11.10
N HIS A 356 -15.95 12.01 10.21
CA HIS A 356 -15.87 13.28 9.49
C HIS A 356 -15.61 12.94 8.03
N GLY A 357 -16.66 12.99 7.21
CA GLY A 357 -16.60 12.51 5.83
C GLY A 357 -16.26 11.01 5.79
N ALA A 358 -15.27 10.65 4.96
CA ALA A 358 -14.70 9.30 4.84
C ALA A 358 -13.75 8.95 6.00
N TRP A 359 -13.30 9.93 6.77
CA TRP A 359 -12.48 9.66 7.94
C TRP A 359 -13.33 9.14 9.09
N THR A 360 -13.10 7.88 9.44
CA THR A 360 -13.65 7.24 10.64
C THR A 360 -12.49 6.99 11.58
N GLY A 361 -12.48 7.70 12.70
CA GLY A 361 -11.35 7.74 13.62
C GLY A 361 -11.79 7.55 15.07
N GLY A 362 -10.92 6.90 15.85
CA GLY A 362 -11.02 6.76 17.31
C GLY A 362 -10.23 7.86 18.01
N VAL A 363 -10.64 9.13 17.89
CA VAL A 363 -9.89 10.25 18.49
C VAL A 363 -10.78 11.01 19.46
N PHE A 364 -10.33 11.11 20.71
CA PHE A 364 -11.00 11.93 21.72
C PHE A 364 -10.58 13.40 21.58
N ALA A 365 -11.53 14.28 21.27
CA ALA A 365 -11.36 15.72 21.34
C ALA A 365 -12.16 16.27 22.51
N VAL A 366 -11.51 16.98 23.42
CA VAL A 366 -12.15 17.54 24.62
C VAL A 366 -13.35 18.40 24.18
N PRO A 367 -14.58 18.11 24.64
CA PRO A 367 -15.75 18.92 24.32
C PRO A 367 -15.56 20.36 24.78
N LYS A 368 -16.06 21.34 24.00
CA LYS A 368 -15.84 22.78 24.28
C LYS A 368 -16.34 23.22 25.66
N ASP A 369 -17.43 22.61 26.12
CA ASP A 369 -18.09 22.95 27.39
C ASP A 369 -17.71 21.99 28.53
N ALA A 370 -16.83 21.01 28.27
CA ALA A 370 -16.38 20.07 29.28
C ALA A 370 -15.16 20.61 30.02
N THR A 371 -15.13 20.41 31.34
CA THR A 371 -13.96 20.66 32.16
C THR A 371 -13.57 19.37 32.85
N TYR A 372 -12.36 18.89 32.55
CA TYR A 372 -11.77 17.72 33.19
C TYR A 372 -10.68 18.15 34.17
N ARG A 373 -10.43 17.33 35.19
CA ARG A 373 -9.39 17.61 36.19
C ARG A 373 -8.01 17.49 35.55
N ASP A 374 -7.24 18.56 35.57
CA ASP A 374 -5.84 18.59 35.17
C ASP A 374 -4.97 17.94 36.25
N VAL A 375 -4.25 16.89 35.87
CA VAL A 375 -3.34 16.11 36.70
C VAL A 375 -1.94 16.04 36.07
N THR A 376 -1.59 17.04 35.26
CA THR A 376 -0.29 17.09 34.58
C THR A 376 0.84 16.95 35.60
N PRO A 377 1.67 15.89 35.52
CA PRO A 377 2.75 15.70 36.46
C PRO A 377 3.79 16.81 36.29
N PRO A 378 4.45 17.23 37.39
CA PRO A 378 5.55 18.18 37.28
C PRO A 378 6.64 17.62 36.37
N PRO A 379 7.36 18.48 35.63
CA PRO A 379 8.45 18.04 34.78
C PRO A 379 9.43 17.20 35.60
N LYS A 380 9.80 16.02 35.09
CA LYS A 380 10.78 15.17 35.76
C LYS A 380 12.06 15.98 35.98
N PRO A 381 12.63 16.00 37.21
CA PRO A 381 13.88 16.69 37.43
C PRO A 381 14.95 16.08 36.52
N VAL A 382 15.65 16.94 35.78
CA VAL A 382 16.77 16.50 34.93
C VAL A 382 17.90 16.05 35.86
N VAL A 383 18.02 14.74 36.05
CA VAL A 383 19.14 14.15 36.78
C VAL A 383 20.34 14.19 35.85
N LYS A 384 21.26 15.13 36.06
CA LYS A 384 22.55 15.12 35.37
C LYS A 384 23.33 13.88 35.83
N SER A 385 23.48 12.90 34.94
CA SER A 385 24.28 11.72 35.23
C SER A 385 25.76 12.10 35.41
N ALA A 386 26.42 11.47 36.37
CA ALA A 386 27.83 11.73 36.65
C ALA A 386 28.69 11.31 35.45
N ARG A 387 29.60 12.20 35.04
CA ARG A 387 30.50 11.95 33.90
C ARG A 387 31.69 11.09 34.34
N VAL A 388 31.89 9.98 33.65
CA VAL A 388 32.94 9.00 33.88
C VAL A 388 34.16 9.39 33.06
N ARG A 389 35.35 9.42 33.68
CA ARG A 389 36.61 9.79 33.02
C ARG A 389 37.71 8.74 33.10
N THR A 390 37.41 7.56 33.65
CA THR A 390 38.43 6.61 34.08
C THR A 390 38.30 5.28 33.34
N ILE A 391 39.44 4.83 32.80
CA ILE A 391 39.65 3.46 32.31
C ILE A 391 40.53 2.77 33.36
N THR A 392 40.02 1.72 34.00
CA THR A 392 40.66 1.03 35.13
C THR A 392 41.46 -0.21 34.73
N ALA A 393 41.50 -0.55 33.45
CA ALA A 393 42.27 -1.68 32.94
C ALA A 393 43.77 -1.53 33.23
N ASP A 394 44.31 -2.48 34.00
CA ASP A 394 45.75 -2.70 34.13
C ASP A 394 46.23 -3.56 32.95
N PHE A 395 46.73 -2.88 31.91
CA PHE A 395 47.16 -3.53 30.67
C PHE A 395 48.41 -4.40 30.84
N ASP A 396 49.23 -4.13 31.87
CA ASP A 396 50.47 -4.86 32.14
C ASP A 396 50.19 -6.14 32.93
N ALA A 397 49.11 -6.16 33.74
CA ALA A 397 48.68 -7.33 34.51
C ALA A 397 47.74 -8.30 33.78
N MET A 398 47.36 -8.02 32.52
CA MET A 398 46.41 -8.84 31.76
C MET A 398 47.05 -9.58 30.56
N PRO A 399 46.41 -10.65 30.03
CA PRO A 399 46.92 -11.34 28.85
C PRO A 399 47.06 -10.40 27.64
N ALA A 400 48.18 -10.49 26.91
CA ALA A 400 48.47 -9.60 25.78
C ALA A 400 47.37 -9.56 24.71
N ALA A 401 46.72 -10.71 24.44
CA ALA A 401 45.60 -10.77 23.49
C ALA A 401 44.37 -9.95 23.97
N THR A 402 44.09 -9.97 25.27
CA THR A 402 43.02 -9.18 25.89
C THR A 402 43.38 -7.69 25.87
N ALA A 403 44.61 -7.33 26.25
CA ALA A 403 45.10 -5.97 26.20
C ALA A 403 44.99 -5.36 24.79
N LEU A 404 45.43 -6.09 23.76
CA LEU A 404 45.34 -5.66 22.37
C LEU A 404 43.89 -5.46 21.91
N ARG A 405 42.98 -6.35 22.33
CA ARG A 405 41.55 -6.22 22.01
C ARG A 405 40.96 -4.95 22.62
N ILE A 406 41.16 -4.73 23.92
CA ILE A 406 40.64 -3.54 24.62
C ILE A 406 41.23 -2.27 24.00
N GLN A 407 42.54 -2.23 23.75
CA GLN A 407 43.18 -1.08 23.11
C GLN A 407 42.64 -0.81 21.71
N SER A 408 42.42 -1.85 20.91
CA SER A 408 41.82 -1.71 19.57
C SER A 408 40.41 -1.11 19.64
N GLU A 409 39.57 -1.57 20.58
CA GLU A 409 38.23 -1.01 20.77
C GLU A 409 38.24 0.42 21.29
N LEU A 410 39.12 0.75 22.24
CA LEU A 410 39.30 2.11 22.74
C LEU A 410 39.75 3.09 21.65
N ASN A 411 40.48 2.61 20.64
CA ASN A 411 40.93 3.41 19.51
C ASN A 411 39.92 3.49 18.35
N LYS A 412 38.78 2.76 18.42
CA LYS A 412 37.71 2.90 17.43
C LYS A 412 37.17 4.32 17.45
N ARG A 413 37.00 4.90 16.26
CA ARG A 413 36.47 6.25 16.05
C ARG A 413 34.95 6.22 15.91
N TRP A 414 34.30 7.17 16.58
CA TRP A 414 32.86 7.36 16.58
C TRP A 414 32.55 8.79 16.16
N LEU A 415 31.51 8.94 15.34
CA LEU A 415 30.93 10.23 15.01
C LEU A 415 30.02 10.63 16.17
N ASP A 416 30.34 11.74 16.80
CA ASP A 416 29.55 12.33 17.88
C ASP A 416 28.34 13.11 17.32
N GLN A 417 27.38 13.43 18.20
CA GLN A 417 26.17 14.19 17.86
C GLN A 417 26.48 15.60 17.33
N ASP A 418 27.58 16.20 17.80
CA ASP A 418 28.07 17.51 17.32
C ASP A 418 28.78 17.44 15.96
N GLY A 419 28.90 16.24 15.36
CA GLY A 419 29.58 15.99 14.09
C GLY A 419 31.10 15.81 14.21
N SER A 420 31.67 15.92 15.40
CA SER A 420 33.08 15.62 15.67
C SER A 420 33.36 14.13 15.62
N VAL A 421 34.61 13.75 15.36
CA VAL A 421 35.04 12.35 15.42
C VAL A 421 35.97 12.17 16.61
N ARG A 422 35.57 11.35 17.58
CA ARG A 422 36.35 11.01 18.78
C ARG A 422 36.59 9.50 18.86
N THR A 423 37.71 9.09 19.46
CA THR A 423 37.88 7.68 19.83
C THR A 423 37.05 7.34 21.06
N LEU A 424 36.72 6.07 21.28
CA LEU A 424 36.06 5.65 22.52
C LEU A 424 36.87 6.04 23.76
N ARG A 425 38.20 5.99 23.67
CA ARG A 425 39.10 6.51 24.71
C ARG A 425 38.84 7.98 25.02
N GLN A 426 38.79 8.84 24.00
CA GLN A 426 38.53 10.27 24.16
C GLN A 426 37.13 10.51 24.75
N LEU A 427 36.12 9.76 24.31
CA LEU A 427 34.77 9.86 24.89
C LEU A 427 34.76 9.56 26.39
N VAL A 428 35.50 8.55 26.85
CA VAL A 428 35.67 8.28 28.28
C VAL A 428 36.46 9.41 28.93
N GLU A 429 37.70 9.65 28.52
CA GLU A 429 38.63 10.57 29.20
C GLU A 429 38.11 12.02 29.26
N ASP A 430 37.42 12.48 28.22
CA ASP A 430 36.82 13.82 28.15
C ASP A 430 35.48 13.93 28.91
N GLY A 431 34.98 12.81 29.45
CA GLY A 431 33.78 12.76 30.28
C GLY A 431 32.47 12.81 29.50
N TYR A 432 32.42 12.23 28.31
CA TYR A 432 31.18 12.02 27.57
C TYR A 432 30.47 10.73 28.00
N VAL A 433 31.15 9.79 28.65
CA VAL A 433 30.49 8.57 29.16
C VAL A 433 29.76 8.85 30.47
N ASN A 434 28.50 8.40 30.59
CA ASN A 434 27.70 8.56 31.81
C ASN A 434 27.26 7.23 32.45
N GLY A 435 27.49 6.11 31.77
CA GLY A 435 27.01 4.81 32.21
C GLY A 435 27.41 3.69 31.28
N LYS A 436 27.02 2.49 31.65
CA LYS A 436 27.14 1.29 30.82
C LYS A 436 25.92 0.42 31.00
N THR A 437 25.58 -0.34 29.96
CA THR A 437 24.39 -1.21 29.97
C THR A 437 24.65 -2.50 29.22
N VAL A 438 23.72 -3.45 29.35
CA VAL A 438 23.74 -4.74 28.65
C VAL A 438 22.36 -4.99 28.10
N MET A 439 22.29 -5.45 26.85
CA MET A 439 21.04 -5.88 26.21
C MET A 439 21.13 -7.38 25.92
N VAL A 440 20.02 -8.09 26.06
CA VAL A 440 19.92 -9.51 25.72
C VAL A 440 19.25 -9.64 24.36
N SER A 441 19.90 -10.35 23.44
CA SER A 441 19.34 -10.72 22.14
C SER A 441 19.74 -12.14 21.81
N ASN A 442 18.77 -12.97 21.40
CA ASN A 442 19.00 -14.39 21.07
C ASN A 442 19.75 -15.14 22.18
N GLY A 443 19.36 -14.92 23.45
CA GLY A 443 19.98 -15.51 24.63
C GLY A 443 21.43 -15.07 24.92
N LYS A 444 21.97 -14.13 24.16
CA LYS A 444 23.33 -13.59 24.33
C LYS A 444 23.27 -12.19 24.92
N ARG A 445 24.24 -11.90 25.81
CA ARG A 445 24.46 -10.57 26.38
C ARG A 445 25.35 -9.76 25.45
N ASN A 446 24.87 -8.59 25.04
CA ASN A 446 25.62 -7.59 24.28
C ASN A 446 25.90 -6.39 25.20
N TYR A 447 27.13 -5.89 25.18
CA TYR A 447 27.63 -4.91 26.13
C TYR A 447 27.77 -3.55 25.46
N TYR A 448 27.36 -2.49 26.18
CA TYR A 448 27.33 -1.15 25.64
C TYR A 448 27.85 -0.12 26.65
N ILE A 449 28.55 0.89 26.14
CA ILE A 449 28.87 2.12 26.87
C ILE A 449 27.85 3.18 26.48
N GLN A 450 27.35 3.92 27.47
CA GLN A 450 26.37 4.98 27.27
C GLN A 450 27.07 6.33 27.21
N ASP A 451 26.79 7.07 26.14
CA ASP A 451 27.17 8.45 25.97
C ASP A 451 26.13 9.37 26.66
N ALA A 452 26.61 10.39 27.34
CA ALA A 452 25.82 11.46 27.95
C ALA A 452 25.08 12.32 26.92
N GLY A 453 25.43 12.18 25.63
CA GLY A 453 24.95 13.06 24.57
C GLY A 453 25.55 14.47 24.69
N ASP A 454 25.28 15.30 23.69
CA ASP A 454 25.62 16.73 23.80
C ASP A 454 24.65 17.39 24.81
N PRO A 455 25.15 18.00 25.90
CA PRO A 455 24.28 18.72 26.84
C PRO A 455 23.53 19.91 26.22
N ASN A 456 23.93 20.36 25.03
CA ASN A 456 23.26 21.41 24.26
C ASN A 456 22.39 20.85 23.12
N SER A 457 22.32 19.51 22.97
CA SER A 457 21.41 18.87 22.03
C SER A 457 19.96 19.18 22.43
N ALA A 458 19.09 19.29 21.43
CA ALA A 458 17.64 19.37 21.64
C ALA A 458 17.06 18.12 22.34
N LYS A 459 17.84 17.04 22.43
CA LYS A 459 17.52 15.80 23.14
C LYS A 459 18.67 15.39 24.07
N PRO A 460 18.82 16.06 25.22
CA PRO A 460 19.91 15.80 26.16
C PRO A 460 19.78 14.44 26.89
N ASP A 461 18.71 13.69 26.63
CA ASP A 461 18.42 12.35 27.16
C ASP A 461 18.52 11.21 26.11
N ASP A 462 18.79 11.54 24.84
CA ASP A 462 18.96 10.55 23.77
C ASP A 462 20.32 9.83 23.96
N THR A 463 20.30 8.81 24.80
CA THR A 463 21.49 8.05 25.20
C THR A 463 21.96 7.20 24.03
N LEU A 464 23.05 7.60 23.38
CA LEU A 464 23.71 6.76 22.38
C LEU A 464 24.42 5.60 23.09
N VAL A 465 24.30 4.41 22.52
CA VAL A 465 24.95 3.20 23.02
C VAL A 465 26.05 2.75 22.07
N ILE A 466 27.27 2.64 22.59
CA ILE A 466 28.45 2.21 21.85
C ILE A 466 28.70 0.72 22.15
N PRO A 467 28.55 -0.19 21.17
CA PRO A 467 28.79 -1.61 21.37
C PRO A 467 30.27 -1.88 21.62
N VAL A 468 30.55 -2.62 22.69
CA VAL A 468 31.89 -3.00 23.12
C VAL A 468 31.94 -4.48 23.50
N SER A 469 33.13 -5.06 23.58
CA SER A 469 33.31 -6.37 24.21
C SER A 469 33.10 -6.28 25.73
N LYS A 470 32.85 -7.44 26.35
CA LYS A 470 32.75 -7.55 27.82
C LYS A 470 34.00 -7.01 28.52
N ASP A 471 35.19 -7.33 28.02
CA ASP A 471 36.44 -6.90 28.62
C ASP A 471 36.59 -5.38 28.59
N THR A 472 36.23 -4.73 27.47
CA THR A 472 36.21 -3.26 27.38
C THR A 472 35.13 -2.65 28.29
N TRP A 473 33.99 -3.31 28.45
CA TRP A 473 32.91 -2.89 29.36
C TRP A 473 33.31 -2.98 30.84
N ASP A 474 34.07 -4.01 31.22
CA ASP A 474 34.61 -4.16 32.57
C ASP A 474 35.76 -3.17 32.83
N ALA A 475 36.54 -2.85 31.81
CA ALA A 475 37.68 -1.93 31.87
C ALA A 475 37.30 -0.44 32.04
N ILE A 476 36.05 -0.07 31.78
CA ILE A 476 35.55 1.30 31.93
C ILE A 476 34.78 1.41 33.25
N ASP A 477 35.21 2.32 34.11
CA ASP A 477 34.62 2.55 35.44
C ASP A 477 33.39 3.44 35.37
N ALA A 478 32.38 2.96 34.64
CA ALA A 478 31.07 3.59 34.53
C ALA A 478 30.00 2.82 35.32
N PRO A 479 28.99 3.49 35.89
CA PRO A 479 27.90 2.82 36.58
C PRO A 479 27.06 2.00 35.60
N ASP A 480 26.62 0.80 36.01
CA ASP A 480 25.61 0.04 35.29
C ASP A 480 24.25 0.68 35.52
N THR A 481 23.61 1.18 34.47
CA THR A 481 22.36 1.97 34.56
C THR A 481 21.10 1.11 34.55
N ARG A 482 21.24 -0.22 34.53
CA ARG A 482 20.09 -1.13 34.53
C ARG A 482 19.50 -1.23 35.93
N GLU A 483 18.20 -0.97 36.03
CA GLU A 483 17.42 -1.17 37.25
C GLU A 483 17.40 -2.66 37.69
N PRO A 484 17.27 -2.97 38.99
CA PRO A 484 17.20 -4.34 39.49
C PRO A 484 16.14 -5.22 38.81
N ALA A 485 14.98 -4.63 38.49
CA ALA A 485 13.91 -5.34 37.77
C ALA A 485 14.33 -5.75 36.36
N LEU A 486 15.07 -4.90 35.64
CA LEU A 486 15.58 -5.19 34.31
C LEU A 486 16.66 -6.28 34.36
N LEU A 487 17.54 -6.25 35.37
CA LEU A 487 18.54 -7.30 35.60
C LEU A 487 17.88 -8.67 35.80
N ALA A 488 16.83 -8.74 36.62
CA ALA A 488 16.07 -9.96 36.86
C ALA A 488 15.36 -10.46 35.59
N SER A 489 14.68 -9.57 34.86
CA SER A 489 14.02 -9.90 33.59
C SER A 489 15.01 -10.46 32.56
N GLN A 490 16.17 -9.84 32.39
CA GLN A 490 17.21 -10.30 31.47
C GLN A 490 17.81 -11.65 31.87
N ALA A 491 17.94 -11.93 33.18
CA ALA A 491 18.37 -13.24 33.65
C ALA A 491 17.37 -14.35 33.26
N ILE A 492 16.07 -14.07 33.43
CA ILE A 492 14.99 -14.98 33.01
C ILE A 492 15.03 -15.20 31.49
N GLN A 493 15.16 -14.14 30.69
CA GLN A 493 15.23 -14.25 29.23
C GLN A 493 16.37 -15.15 28.75
N VAL A 494 17.57 -15.03 29.34
CA VAL A 494 18.70 -15.90 29.01
C VAL A 494 18.42 -17.35 29.40
N ALA A 495 17.87 -17.58 30.59
CA ALA A 495 17.54 -18.92 31.07
C ALA A 495 16.46 -19.61 30.20
N MET A 496 15.41 -18.88 29.83
CA MET A 496 14.36 -19.38 28.92
C MET A 496 14.93 -19.75 27.55
N TRP A 497 15.76 -18.86 26.97
CA TRP A 497 16.40 -19.14 25.68
C TRP A 497 17.27 -20.39 25.72
N GLN A 498 18.06 -20.58 26.79
CA GLN A 498 18.89 -21.77 26.98
C GLN A 498 18.04 -23.05 27.10
N HIS A 499 16.93 -22.98 27.82
CA HIS A 499 16.00 -24.11 27.96
C HIS A 499 15.36 -24.50 26.61
N GLU A 500 14.85 -23.53 25.85
CA GLU A 500 14.24 -23.75 24.53
C GLU A 500 15.22 -24.32 23.50
N HIS A 501 16.49 -23.97 23.59
CA HIS A 501 17.49 -24.43 22.62
C HIS A 501 18.20 -25.72 23.06
N ALA A 502 18.15 -26.09 24.34
CA ALA A 502 18.64 -27.38 24.82
C ALA A 502 17.85 -28.55 24.21
N THR A 503 16.52 -28.43 24.13
CA THR A 503 15.64 -29.45 23.52
C THR A 503 15.96 -29.67 22.04
N THR A 504 16.18 -28.59 21.28
CA THR A 504 16.55 -28.70 19.86
C THR A 504 17.94 -29.32 19.63
N ARG A 505 18.88 -29.14 20.57
CA ARG A 505 20.21 -29.77 20.47
C ARG A 505 20.13 -31.27 20.67
N GLU A 506 19.41 -31.72 21.69
CA GLU A 506 19.20 -33.15 21.95
C GLU A 506 18.44 -33.87 20.83
N GLU A 507 17.47 -33.20 20.20
CA GLU A 507 16.77 -33.72 19.02
C GLU A 507 17.67 -33.82 17.79
N ARG A 508 18.56 -32.84 17.57
CA ARG A 508 19.56 -32.90 16.50
C ARG A 508 20.58 -34.01 16.73
N GLU A 509 21.03 -34.21 17.96
CA GLU A 509 21.93 -35.30 18.33
C GLU A 509 21.27 -36.67 18.13
N ARG A 510 20.00 -36.84 18.54
CA ARG A 510 19.19 -38.03 18.27
C ARG A 510 19.01 -38.29 16.78
N THR A 511 18.75 -37.25 16.00
CA THR A 511 18.57 -37.35 14.54
C THR A 511 19.88 -37.71 13.84
N ALA A 512 21.00 -37.09 14.24
CA ALA A 512 22.33 -37.42 13.72
C ALA A 512 22.72 -38.87 14.04
N ALA A 513 22.49 -39.32 15.28
CA ALA A 513 22.72 -40.70 15.68
C ALA A 513 21.86 -41.70 14.89
N ARG A 514 20.59 -41.37 14.60
CA ARG A 514 19.70 -42.19 13.76
C ARG A 514 20.18 -42.25 12.31
N ILE A 515 20.63 -41.15 11.74
CA ILE A 515 21.20 -41.10 10.38
C ILE A 515 22.47 -41.94 10.30
N GLU A 516 23.34 -41.86 11.31
CA GLU A 516 24.58 -42.64 11.34
C GLU A 516 24.33 -44.14 11.54
N ALA A 517 23.36 -44.51 12.39
CA ALA A 517 22.92 -45.89 12.54
C ALA A 517 22.34 -46.46 11.23
N LEU A 518 21.54 -45.68 10.50
CA LEU A 518 21.01 -46.07 9.19
C LEU A 518 22.13 -46.27 8.17
N ARG A 519 23.13 -45.39 8.14
CA ARG A 519 24.29 -45.53 7.24
C ARG A 519 25.08 -46.80 7.48
N ARG A 520 25.29 -47.18 8.75
CA ARG A 520 25.98 -48.43 9.14
C ARG A 520 25.18 -49.69 8.84
N ALA A 521 23.84 -49.61 8.78
CA ALA A 521 22.99 -50.74 8.44
C ALA A 521 22.90 -51.00 6.92
N THR A 522 23.21 -49.99 6.10
CA THR A 522 23.23 -50.06 4.64
C THR A 522 24.63 -50.28 4.02
N SER A 523 25.66 -50.40 4.85
CA SER A 523 27.04 -50.78 4.49
C SER A 523 27.34 -52.18 4.97
#